data_AF-A0A9D6MLW9-F1
#
_entry.id   AF-A0A9D6MLW9-F1
#
_cell.length_a   1.000
_cell.length_b   1.000
_cell.length_c   1.000
_cell.angle_alpha   90.00
_cell.angle_beta   90.00
_cell.angle_gamma   90.00
#
_symmetry.space_group_name_H-M   'P 1'
#
loop_
_entity.id
_entity.type
_entity.pdbx_description
1 polymer ?
#
loop_
_entity_poly.entity_id
_entity_poly.type
_entity_poly.pdbx_seq_one_letter_code
_entity_poly.pdbx_strand_id
1 'polypeptide(L)'
;MVLDLGRKAIMKRATSAIFLVVTAFFVSAFGDASPPEISDEEILAYATRPYNKYKIAQHRVVLGTRGRAIVLAEYICSDLCPEYTVRVVRYELSKDQSCLEVGGIEKEVRVPVAIAAMNKTFCFPKVLVDNWGSYTKTQ
;
A
#
# COMPACT_ATOMS: atom_id res chain seq x y z
N MET A 1 40.62 53.89 -9.58
CA MET A 1 39.68 54.99 -9.32
C MET A 1 39.30 55.57 -10.69
N VAL A 2 38.00 55.67 -10.96
CA VAL A 2 37.33 56.28 -12.14
C VAL A 2 37.49 55.48 -13.45
N LEU A 3 36.59 54.54 -13.71
CA LEU A 3 35.26 54.67 -14.39
C LEU A 3 35.44 54.67 -15.91
N ASP A 4 35.11 53.57 -16.59
CA ASP A 4 33.75 53.16 -16.97
C ASP A 4 33.26 53.98 -18.16
N LEU A 5 32.97 53.30 -19.25
CA LEU A 5 31.91 53.71 -20.19
C LEU A 5 31.52 52.51 -21.04
N GLY A 6 30.69 51.67 -20.43
CA GLY A 6 29.80 50.81 -21.18
C GLY A 6 28.64 51.58 -21.81
N ARG A 7 27.78 50.78 -22.47
CA ARG A 7 26.45 51.09 -23.05
C ARG A 7 26.53 51.80 -24.40
N LYS A 8 25.69 51.56 -25.40
CA LYS A 8 24.43 50.81 -25.67
C LYS A 8 24.13 51.22 -27.13
N ALA A 9 23.25 50.69 -27.95
CA ALA A 9 22.36 49.54 -28.03
C ALA A 9 21.96 49.59 -29.52
N ILE A 10 22.01 48.47 -30.23
CA ILE A 10 21.61 48.45 -31.65
C ILE A 10 20.09 48.28 -31.72
N MET A 11 19.47 49.34 -32.19
CA MET A 11 18.14 49.42 -32.75
C MET A 11 18.06 48.58 -34.02
N LYS A 12 17.03 47.73 -34.16
CA LYS A 12 16.27 47.59 -35.43
C LYS A 12 15.01 46.76 -35.24
N ARG A 13 13.91 47.39 -35.64
CA ARG A 13 12.54 46.89 -35.67
C ARG A 13 12.30 45.96 -36.86
N ALA A 14 11.27 45.14 -36.66
CA ALA A 14 10.33 44.63 -37.65
C ALA A 14 10.85 43.59 -38.65
N THR A 15 10.33 42.37 -38.58
CA THR A 15 9.26 41.92 -39.49
C THR A 15 8.92 40.44 -39.23
N SER A 16 7.62 40.20 -39.08
CA SER A 16 6.86 39.05 -39.58
C SER A 16 7.52 37.66 -39.63
N ALA A 17 7.12 36.77 -38.72
CA ALA A 17 6.82 35.39 -39.05
C ALA A 17 5.96 34.80 -37.92
N ILE A 18 4.72 34.46 -38.26
CA ILE A 18 3.84 33.57 -37.52
C ILE A 18 4.63 32.30 -37.21
N PHE A 19 5.01 32.09 -35.95
CA PHE A 19 5.64 30.84 -35.52
C PHE A 19 4.68 30.08 -34.62
N LEU A 20 4.22 28.98 -35.18
CA LEU A 20 3.35 27.93 -34.66
C LEU A 20 3.40 27.76 -33.14
N VAL A 21 2.21 27.81 -32.56
CA VAL A 21 1.84 27.25 -31.27
C VAL A 21 2.30 25.80 -31.21
N VAL A 22 3.40 25.51 -30.50
CA VAL A 22 3.74 24.16 -30.04
C VAL A 22 3.32 24.08 -28.58
N THR A 23 2.04 23.82 -28.36
CA THR A 23 1.55 23.33 -27.06
C THR A 23 2.19 21.97 -26.82
N ALA A 24 3.24 21.94 -26.01
CA ALA A 24 3.82 20.71 -25.51
C ALA A 24 2.75 19.98 -24.68
N PHE A 25 2.16 18.94 -25.29
CA PHE A 25 1.34 17.95 -24.60
C PHE A 25 2.24 17.25 -23.57
N PHE A 26 2.19 17.68 -22.31
CA PHE A 26 2.66 16.88 -21.19
C PHE A 26 1.70 15.70 -21.03
N VAL A 27 1.97 14.59 -21.74
CA VAL A 27 1.31 13.31 -21.48
C VAL A 27 1.89 12.77 -20.19
N SER A 28 1.25 13.10 -19.07
CA SER A 28 1.49 12.43 -17.80
C SER A 28 0.97 11.01 -17.92
N ALA A 29 1.88 10.05 -18.13
CA ALA A 29 1.59 8.63 -17.98
C ALA A 29 1.33 8.37 -16.48
N PHE A 30 0.10 8.56 -16.04
CA PHE A 30 -0.38 7.98 -14.80
C PHE A 30 -0.50 6.47 -15.05
N GLY A 31 0.61 5.76 -14.90
CA GLY A 31 0.59 4.32 -14.81
C GLY A 31 -0.22 3.98 -13.56
N ASP A 32 -1.36 3.33 -13.75
CA ASP A 32 -2.16 2.76 -12.67
C ASP A 32 -1.29 1.69 -12.00
N ALA A 33 -0.59 2.08 -10.93
CA ALA A 33 0.38 1.23 -10.25
C ALA A 33 -0.39 0.19 -9.43
N SER A 34 -0.88 -0.83 -10.13
CA SER A 34 -1.45 -2.02 -9.49
C SER A 34 -0.38 -2.65 -8.60
N PRO A 35 -0.73 -3.12 -7.38
CA PRO A 35 0.22 -3.80 -6.52
C PRO A 35 0.83 -5.00 -7.26
N PRO A 36 2.12 -5.31 -7.05
CA PRO A 36 2.76 -6.45 -7.69
C PRO A 36 2.12 -7.76 -7.22
N GLU A 37 2.20 -8.80 -8.04
CA GLU A 37 1.80 -10.14 -7.62
C GLU A 37 2.73 -10.64 -6.50
N ILE A 38 2.17 -11.28 -5.48
CA ILE A 38 2.89 -11.87 -4.34
C ILE A 38 2.70 -13.39 -4.33
N SER A 39 3.77 -14.12 -4.04
CA SER A 39 3.74 -15.58 -3.91
C SER A 39 3.21 -16.04 -2.54
N ASP A 40 2.76 -17.30 -2.44
CA ASP A 40 2.31 -17.87 -1.16
C ASP A 40 3.46 -17.96 -0.15
N GLU A 41 4.69 -18.19 -0.63
CA GLU A 41 5.91 -18.21 0.16
C GLU A 41 6.22 -16.83 0.75
N GLU A 42 6.07 -15.76 -0.03
CA GLU A 42 6.25 -14.39 0.44
C GLU A 42 5.17 -13.96 1.43
N ILE A 43 3.91 -14.34 1.18
CA ILE A 43 2.80 -14.13 2.12
C ILE A 43 3.12 -14.80 3.45
N LEU A 44 3.51 -16.07 3.43
CA LEU A 44 3.83 -16.83 4.65
C LEU A 44 5.05 -16.23 5.37
N ALA A 45 6.13 -15.95 4.64
CA ALA A 45 7.36 -15.37 5.21
C ALA A 45 7.10 -14.02 5.88
N TYR A 46 6.27 -13.16 5.26
CA TYR A 46 5.85 -11.91 5.89
C TYR A 46 5.04 -12.18 7.17
N ALA A 47 4.05 -13.07 7.07
CA ALA A 47 3.08 -13.34 8.12
C ALA A 47 3.67 -14.05 9.34
N THR A 48 4.79 -14.77 9.20
CA THR A 48 5.50 -15.44 10.30
C THR A 48 6.71 -14.66 10.81
N ARG A 49 7.02 -13.49 10.22
CA ARG A 49 8.11 -12.65 10.72
C ARG A 49 7.67 -11.92 11.99
N PRO A 50 8.45 -11.96 13.09
CA PRO A 50 8.17 -11.14 14.27
C PRO A 50 8.06 -9.66 13.90
N TYR A 51 7.13 -8.94 14.51
CA TYR A 51 6.96 -7.51 14.29
C TYR A 51 7.04 -6.75 15.62
N ASN A 52 7.60 -5.53 15.57
CA ASN A 52 7.67 -4.68 16.74
C ASN A 52 6.41 -3.81 16.80
N LYS A 53 5.54 -4.11 17.77
CA LYS A 53 4.25 -3.42 17.96
C LYS A 53 4.41 -1.91 18.20
N TYR A 54 5.53 -1.49 18.79
CA TYR A 54 5.85 -0.08 19.05
C TYR A 54 6.33 0.69 17.82
N LYS A 55 6.64 0.01 16.71
CA LYS A 55 7.15 0.60 15.47
C LYS A 55 6.16 0.51 14.31
N ILE A 56 4.89 0.21 14.60
CA ILE A 56 3.85 0.17 13.57
C ILE A 56 3.47 1.60 13.22
N ALA A 57 3.89 2.06 12.04
CA ALA A 57 3.56 3.39 11.52
C ALA A 57 2.25 3.41 10.71
N GLN A 58 1.82 2.26 10.19
CA GLN A 58 0.67 2.14 9.30
C GLN A 58 -0.23 0.99 9.76
N HIS A 59 -1.53 1.24 9.88
CA HIS A 59 -2.52 0.23 10.26
C HIS A 59 -2.79 -0.78 9.14
N ARG A 60 -2.51 -0.44 7.88
CA ARG A 60 -2.70 -1.32 6.73
C ARG A 60 -1.48 -1.21 5.82
N VAL A 61 -0.95 -2.36 5.42
CA VAL A 61 0.19 -2.47 4.49
C VAL A 61 -0.21 -3.43 3.39
N VAL A 62 -0.35 -2.92 2.17
CA VAL A 62 -0.58 -3.76 0.99
C VAL A 62 0.69 -4.56 0.71
N LEU A 63 0.56 -5.88 0.62
CA LEU A 63 1.69 -6.78 0.35
C LEU A 63 1.81 -7.07 -1.15
N GLY A 64 0.69 -7.12 -1.85
CA GLY A 64 0.62 -7.38 -3.29
C GLY A 64 -0.76 -7.89 -3.70
N THR A 65 -0.85 -8.45 -4.89
CA THR A 65 -2.02 -9.20 -5.37
C THR A 65 -1.74 -10.70 -5.39
N ARG A 66 -2.78 -11.50 -5.14
CA ARG A 66 -2.75 -12.94 -5.42
C ARG A 66 -3.99 -13.26 -6.24
N GLY A 67 -3.80 -13.58 -7.51
CA GLY A 67 -4.91 -13.70 -8.47
C GLY A 67 -5.68 -12.39 -8.61
N ARG A 68 -6.95 -12.37 -8.20
CA ARG A 68 -7.85 -11.20 -8.35
C ARG A 68 -8.13 -10.43 -7.07
N ALA A 69 -7.36 -10.70 -6.00
CA ALA A 69 -7.55 -10.09 -4.69
C ALA A 69 -6.26 -9.46 -4.17
N ILE A 70 -6.41 -8.33 -3.47
CA ILE A 70 -5.30 -7.67 -2.79
C ILE A 70 -5.03 -8.43 -1.49
N VAL A 71 -3.76 -8.75 -1.23
CA VAL A 71 -3.30 -9.26 0.06
C VAL A 71 -2.73 -8.10 0.85
N LEU A 72 -3.20 -7.92 2.08
CA LEU A 72 -2.70 -6.88 2.97
C LEU A 72 -2.49 -7.39 4.39
N ALA A 73 -1.59 -6.73 5.11
CA ALA A 73 -1.44 -6.87 6.55
C ALA A 73 -2.15 -5.71 7.25
N GLU A 74 -3.09 -6.04 8.13
CA GLU A 74 -3.83 -5.09 8.96
C GLU A 74 -3.39 -5.20 10.42
N TYR A 75 -2.94 -4.11 11.00
CA TYR A 75 -2.53 -4.01 12.39
C TYR A 75 -3.68 -3.43 13.21
N ILE A 76 -4.47 -4.33 13.80
CA ILE A 76 -5.67 -4.00 14.56
C ILE A 76 -5.27 -3.74 16.00
N CYS A 77 -5.59 -2.54 16.47
CA CYS A 77 -5.33 -2.12 17.84
C CYS A 77 -6.50 -1.27 18.38
N SER A 78 -6.59 -1.12 19.70
CA SER A 78 -7.59 -0.29 20.38
C SER A 78 -6.98 0.42 21.59
N ASP A 79 -7.66 0.48 22.75
CA ASP A 79 -7.29 1.42 23.83
C ASP A 79 -5.94 1.06 24.49
N LEU A 80 -5.58 -0.22 24.49
CA LEU A 80 -4.37 -0.75 25.14
C LEU A 80 -3.21 -0.98 24.15
N CYS A 81 -3.07 -0.10 23.15
CA CYS A 81 -1.90 -0.14 22.26
C CYS A 81 -0.59 0.17 23.00
N PRO A 82 0.56 -0.38 22.54
CA PRO A 82 0.69 -1.29 21.40
C PRO A 82 0.69 -2.78 21.78
N GLU A 83 0.71 -3.14 23.07
CA GLU A 83 0.86 -4.51 23.56
C GLU A 83 -0.17 -5.50 22.98
N TYR A 84 -1.43 -5.04 22.85
CA TYR A 84 -2.53 -5.86 22.34
C TYR A 84 -2.74 -5.75 20.82
N THR A 85 -1.79 -5.18 20.08
CA THR A 85 -1.88 -5.09 18.62
C THR A 85 -1.80 -6.47 17.99
N VAL A 86 -2.77 -6.79 17.12
CA VAL A 86 -2.83 -8.04 16.35
C VAL A 86 -2.59 -7.76 14.87
N ARG A 87 -1.75 -8.55 14.20
CA ARG A 87 -1.48 -8.43 12.76
C ARG A 87 -2.29 -9.47 11.98
N VAL A 88 -3.29 -9.01 11.24
CA VAL A 88 -4.12 -9.86 10.37
C VAL A 88 -3.66 -9.76 8.92
N VAL A 89 -3.04 -10.82 8.40
CA VAL A 89 -2.74 -10.92 6.95
C VAL A 89 -3.91 -11.58 6.25
N ARG A 90 -4.59 -10.86 5.37
CA ARG A 90 -5.87 -11.28 4.77
C ARG A 90 -6.02 -10.77 3.34
N TYR A 91 -6.97 -11.37 2.63
CA TYR A 91 -7.51 -10.77 1.42
C TYR A 91 -8.35 -9.54 1.75
N GLU A 92 -8.25 -8.53 0.89
CA GLU A 92 -9.24 -7.45 0.78
C GLU A 92 -10.21 -7.82 -0.34
N LEU A 93 -11.44 -8.13 0.07
CA LEU A 93 -12.52 -8.49 -0.85
C LEU A 93 -13.24 -7.23 -1.31
N SER A 94 -13.53 -7.14 -2.61
CA SER A 94 -14.51 -6.17 -3.10
C SER A 94 -15.93 -6.57 -2.65
N LYS A 95 -16.90 -5.65 -2.75
CA LYS A 95 -18.28 -5.89 -2.27
C LYS A 95 -18.95 -7.13 -2.88
N ASP A 96 -18.55 -7.50 -4.09
CA ASP A 96 -19.15 -8.60 -4.85
C ASP A 96 -18.28 -9.88 -4.84
N GLN A 97 -17.19 -9.91 -4.07
CA GLN A 97 -16.31 -11.07 -3.95
C GLN A 97 -16.58 -11.85 -2.67
N SER A 98 -16.73 -13.17 -2.79
CA SER A 98 -16.71 -14.07 -1.64
C SER A 98 -15.28 -14.55 -1.32
N CYS A 99 -15.05 -15.00 -0.08
CA CYS A 99 -13.74 -15.50 0.32
C CYS A 99 -13.31 -16.75 -0.48
N LEU A 100 -14.28 -17.63 -0.79
CA LEU A 100 -14.03 -18.85 -1.55
C LEU A 100 -13.62 -18.55 -3.00
N GLU A 101 -14.25 -17.56 -3.65
CA GLU A 101 -13.94 -17.16 -5.03
C GLU A 101 -12.50 -16.72 -5.25
N VAL A 102 -11.88 -16.12 -4.22
CA VAL A 102 -10.48 -15.66 -4.28
C VAL A 102 -9.50 -16.74 -3.79
N GLY A 103 -9.98 -17.97 -3.58
CA GLY A 103 -9.18 -19.08 -3.06
C GLY A 103 -8.79 -18.92 -1.59
N GLY A 104 -9.50 -18.06 -0.85
CA GLY A 104 -9.29 -17.85 0.57
C GLY A 104 -10.07 -18.84 1.44
N ILE A 105 -9.78 -18.80 2.74
CA ILE A 105 -10.50 -19.56 3.77
C ILE A 105 -10.86 -18.59 4.90
N GLU A 106 -12.13 -18.62 5.31
CA GLU A 106 -12.60 -17.81 6.43
C GLU A 106 -12.09 -18.38 7.76
N LYS A 107 -11.53 -17.50 8.60
CA LYS A 107 -11.15 -17.83 9.98
C LYS A 107 -11.51 -16.69 10.91
N GLU A 108 -11.92 -17.05 12.12
CA GLU A 108 -12.07 -16.12 13.22
C GLU A 108 -10.73 -15.80 13.88
N VAL A 109 -10.51 -14.53 14.14
CA VAL A 109 -9.40 -14.05 14.97
C VAL A 109 -9.95 -13.16 16.07
N ARG A 110 -9.45 -13.37 17.29
CA ARG A 110 -9.75 -12.51 18.43
C ARG A 110 -8.97 -11.20 18.29
N VAL A 111 -9.67 -10.08 18.13
CA VAL A 111 -9.08 -8.75 17.91
C VAL A 111 -9.52 -7.77 19.00
N PRO A 112 -8.66 -6.80 19.37
CA PRO A 112 -9.01 -5.81 20.38
C PRO A 112 -10.12 -4.85 19.90
N VAL A 113 -11.04 -4.52 20.81
CA VAL A 113 -12.10 -3.51 20.61
C VAL A 113 -12.35 -2.81 21.93
N ALA A 114 -12.11 -1.51 21.97
CA ALA A 114 -12.05 -0.70 23.19
C ALA A 114 -11.16 -1.35 24.26
N ILE A 115 -11.69 -1.55 25.47
CA ILE A 115 -11.05 -2.23 26.61
C ILE A 115 -11.18 -3.76 26.56
N ALA A 116 -11.78 -4.33 25.51
CA ALA A 116 -12.09 -5.75 25.40
C ALA A 116 -11.53 -6.36 24.10
N ALA A 117 -11.94 -7.59 23.80
CA ALA A 117 -11.63 -8.25 22.54
C ALA A 117 -12.84 -9.06 22.04
N MET A 118 -13.00 -9.13 20.72
CA MET A 118 -14.07 -9.88 20.06
C MET A 118 -13.52 -10.75 18.95
N ASN A 119 -14.22 -11.84 18.62
CA ASN A 119 -13.91 -12.60 17.41
C ASN A 119 -14.43 -11.82 16.20
N LYS A 120 -13.58 -11.70 15.18
CA LYS A 120 -13.96 -11.23 13.85
C LYS A 120 -13.53 -12.25 12.81
N THR A 121 -14.39 -12.48 11.83
CA THR A 121 -14.11 -13.33 10.69
C THR A 121 -13.35 -12.54 9.63
N PHE A 122 -12.27 -13.12 9.12
CA PHE A 122 -11.50 -12.57 8.01
C PHE A 122 -11.28 -13.64 6.95
N CYS A 123 -11.04 -13.20 5.71
CA CYS A 123 -10.68 -14.08 4.60
C CYS A 123 -9.17 -14.22 4.49
N PHE A 124 -8.63 -15.39 4.81
CA PHE A 124 -7.19 -15.65 4.79
C PHE A 124 -6.73 -16.29 3.49
N PRO A 125 -5.54 -15.96 2.97
CA PRO A 125 -4.85 -16.79 2.00
C PRO A 125 -4.73 -18.23 2.52
N LYS A 126 -5.07 -19.22 1.68
CA LYS A 126 -5.07 -20.64 2.05
C LYS A 126 -3.73 -21.10 2.65
N VAL A 127 -2.61 -20.61 2.14
CA VAL A 127 -1.26 -20.92 2.67
C VAL A 127 -1.11 -20.61 4.16
N LEU A 128 -1.73 -19.53 4.65
CA LEU A 128 -1.67 -19.17 6.07
C LEU A 128 -2.53 -20.10 6.93
N VAL A 129 -3.66 -20.55 6.40
CA VAL A 129 -4.53 -21.50 7.10
C VAL A 129 -3.91 -22.89 7.14
N ASP A 130 -3.28 -23.33 6.06
CA ASP A 130 -2.54 -24.60 6.02
C ASP A 130 -1.31 -24.56 6.97
N ASN A 131 -0.80 -23.37 7.30
CA ASN A 131 0.30 -23.13 8.23
C ASN A 131 -0.11 -22.38 9.53
N TRP A 132 -1.36 -22.56 9.97
CA TRP A 132 -1.98 -21.74 11.02
C TRP A 132 -1.20 -21.68 12.34
N GLY A 133 -0.63 -22.81 12.76
CA GLY A 133 0.16 -22.88 13.99
C GLY A 133 1.43 -22.03 13.95
N SER A 134 2.05 -21.86 12.78
CA SER A 134 3.22 -20.99 12.62
C SER A 134 2.81 -19.53 12.55
N TYR A 135 1.72 -19.22 11.84
CA TYR A 135 1.16 -17.88 11.75
C TYR A 135 0.76 -17.31 13.12
N THR A 136 0.01 -18.07 13.91
CA THR A 136 -0.54 -17.61 15.20
C THR A 136 0.51 -17.39 16.29
N LYS A 137 1.64 -18.10 16.25
CA LYS A 137 2.75 -17.92 17.21
C LYS A 137 3.44 -16.56 17.12
N THR A 138 3.17 -15.81 16.05
CA THR A 138 3.89 -14.55 15.75
C THR A 138 3.01 -13.31 15.92
N GLN A 139 1.81 -13.50 16.49
CA GLN A 139 0.81 -12.47 16.80
C GLN A 139 1.05 -11.82 18.17
#